data_AF-A0A7C7JTK4-F1
#
_entry.id   AF-A0A7C7JTK4-F1
#
_cell.length_a   1.000
_cell.length_b   1.000
_cell.length_c   1.000
_cell.angle_alpha   90.00
_cell.angle_beta   90.00
_cell.angle_gamma   90.00
#
_symmetry.space_group_name_H-M   'P 1'
#
loop_
_entity.id
_entity.type
_entity.pdbx_description
1 polymer ?
#
loop_
_entity_poly.entity_id
_entity_poly.type
_entity_poly.pdbx_seq_one_letter_code
_entity_poly.pdbx_strand_id
1 'polypeptide(L)'
;FKEKVQESLRRQAKAINKHTAKGTYFFDYGNAFLLEASRANADVMSDNPTLGREFKFPSYVQDIMGPMCFDYGFGPFRWVCASGKPEDLAKTDEIACQVLEEIMQHSPEEIQQQMADNIQWIKGAQENKLVVGSQARILYADAEGRMKIAEAFNSAINKGEIGPVILGRDHHDVSGTDSPYRETSNIYDGSRFTADMAIHNVIGDSFRGATWVSIHNGGGVGWGEVINGGFGMVLDGTKEASTRLKRMLFWDVNNGIARRSWARNDEAIFAIKRAMQTEPNLKVTLPNIVDDDLLNSI
;
A
#
# COMPACT_ATOMS: atom_id res chain seq x y z
N PHE A 1 -29.27 1.94 -20.70
CA PHE A 1 -28.49 1.46 -19.53
C PHE A 1 -27.69 2.59 -18.87
N LYS A 2 -26.72 3.23 -19.56
CA LYS A 2 -25.88 4.33 -19.02
C LYS A 2 -26.69 5.43 -18.30
N GLU A 3 -27.76 5.93 -18.91
CA GLU A 3 -28.63 6.94 -18.31
C GLU A 3 -29.23 6.49 -16.96
N LYS A 4 -29.61 5.22 -16.85
CA LYS A 4 -30.18 4.64 -15.61
C LYS A 4 -29.12 4.45 -14.52
N VAL A 5 -27.89 4.11 -14.90
CA VAL A 5 -26.76 4.11 -13.96
C VAL A 5 -26.51 5.52 -13.42
N GLN A 6 -26.44 6.52 -14.30
CA GLN A 6 -26.23 7.92 -13.89
C GLN A 6 -27.38 8.48 -13.05
N GLU A 7 -28.64 8.11 -13.37
CA GLU A 7 -29.81 8.43 -12.56
C GLU A 7 -29.68 7.85 -11.14
N SER A 8 -29.23 6.59 -11.02
CA SER A 8 -29.00 5.93 -9.73
C SER A 8 -27.85 6.59 -8.94
N LEU A 9 -26.74 6.94 -9.59
CA LEU A 9 -25.60 7.62 -8.96
C LEU A 9 -26.01 8.96 -8.34
N ARG A 10 -26.79 9.78 -9.08
CA ARG A 10 -27.33 11.05 -8.54
C ARG A 10 -28.23 10.82 -7.33
N ARG A 11 -29.07 9.78 -7.35
CA ARG A 11 -29.94 9.42 -6.22
C ARG A 11 -29.13 8.97 -5.00
N GLN A 12 -28.10 8.16 -5.20
CA GLN A 12 -27.21 7.69 -4.14
C GLN A 12 -26.43 8.85 -3.50
N ALA A 13 -25.83 9.73 -4.30
CA ALA A 13 -25.14 10.94 -3.81
C ALA A 13 -26.08 11.83 -2.98
N LYS A 14 -27.32 12.04 -3.43
CA LYS A 14 -28.32 12.80 -2.66
C LYS A 14 -28.63 12.16 -1.30
N ALA A 15 -28.65 10.83 -1.23
CA ALA A 15 -28.83 10.13 0.05
C ALA A 15 -27.61 10.31 0.95
N ILE A 16 -26.40 10.12 0.42
CA ILE A 16 -25.14 10.34 1.14
C ILE A 16 -25.10 11.76 1.72
N ASN A 17 -25.35 12.80 0.92
CA ASN A 17 -25.36 14.20 1.37
C ASN A 17 -26.33 14.44 2.53
N LYS A 18 -27.51 13.80 2.51
CA LYS A 18 -28.49 13.91 3.60
C LYS A 18 -28.03 13.23 4.88
N HIS A 19 -27.29 12.13 4.78
CA HIS A 19 -26.75 11.42 5.94
C HIS A 19 -25.52 12.13 6.51
N THR A 20 -24.64 12.64 5.66
CA THR A 20 -23.44 13.37 6.07
C THR A 20 -23.80 14.72 6.70
N ALA A 21 -24.84 15.40 6.19
CA ALA A 21 -25.44 16.57 6.86
C ALA A 21 -26.00 16.29 8.26
N LYS A 22 -26.19 15.01 8.63
CA LYS A 22 -26.60 14.56 9.97
C LYS A 22 -25.44 14.00 10.80
N GLY A 23 -24.19 14.12 10.33
CA GLY A 23 -23.00 13.67 11.04
C GLY A 23 -22.51 12.26 10.68
N THR A 24 -23.05 11.62 9.63
CA THR A 24 -22.45 10.36 9.14
C THR A 24 -21.10 10.65 8.47
N TYR A 25 -20.06 9.92 8.85
CA TYR A 25 -18.78 9.94 8.13
C TYR A 25 -18.90 9.05 6.87
N PHE A 26 -18.66 9.62 5.70
CA PHE A 26 -18.63 8.92 4.42
C PHE A 26 -17.25 9.10 3.77
N PHE A 27 -16.76 8.03 3.17
CA PHE A 27 -15.55 8.04 2.35
C PHE A 27 -15.77 7.24 1.05
N ASP A 28 -15.06 7.61 -0.01
CA ASP A 28 -14.95 6.79 -1.21
C ASP A 28 -13.98 5.62 -0.97
N TYR A 29 -14.39 4.39 -1.27
CA TYR A 29 -13.60 3.19 -1.01
C TYR A 29 -12.68 2.79 -2.18
N GLY A 30 -12.36 3.73 -3.06
CA GLY A 30 -11.45 3.50 -4.17
C GLY A 30 -12.06 2.64 -5.29
N ASN A 31 -13.37 2.78 -5.49
CA ASN A 31 -14.12 2.15 -6.59
C ASN A 31 -14.56 3.18 -7.65
N ALA A 32 -13.98 4.38 -7.62
CA ALA A 32 -14.30 5.51 -8.49
C ALA A 32 -15.76 5.99 -8.40
N PHE A 33 -16.44 5.77 -7.26
CA PHE A 33 -17.82 6.22 -7.07
C PHE A 33 -17.95 7.75 -7.21
N LEU A 34 -17.11 8.53 -6.51
CA LEU A 34 -17.18 9.99 -6.58
C LEU A 34 -16.84 10.52 -7.99
N LEU A 35 -15.90 9.87 -8.68
CA LEU A 35 -15.55 10.20 -10.06
C LEU A 35 -16.71 9.94 -11.03
N GLU A 36 -17.34 8.77 -10.97
CA GLU A 36 -18.47 8.47 -11.84
C GLU A 36 -19.72 9.27 -11.47
N ALA A 37 -19.92 9.56 -10.17
CA ALA A 37 -20.99 10.43 -9.71
C ALA A 37 -20.79 11.87 -10.21
N SER A 38 -19.56 12.41 -10.23
CA SER A 38 -19.30 13.73 -10.78
C SER A 38 -19.52 13.78 -12.29
N ARG A 39 -19.09 12.74 -13.03
CA ARG A 39 -19.39 12.56 -14.47
C ARG A 39 -20.90 12.48 -14.74
N ALA A 40 -21.69 12.04 -13.76
CA ALA A 40 -23.15 12.00 -13.81
C ALA A 40 -23.83 13.32 -13.38
N ASN A 41 -23.06 14.37 -13.07
CA ASN A 41 -23.51 15.64 -12.49
C ASN A 41 -24.24 15.47 -11.15
N ALA A 42 -23.77 14.53 -10.32
CA ALA A 42 -24.22 14.42 -8.94
C ALA A 42 -23.58 15.51 -8.06
N ASP A 43 -24.27 15.88 -6.98
CA ASP A 43 -23.81 16.87 -6.02
C ASP A 43 -22.71 16.31 -5.10
N VAL A 44 -21.53 16.05 -5.66
CA VAL A 44 -20.38 15.43 -4.96
C VAL A 44 -19.10 16.28 -5.01
N MET A 45 -19.13 17.39 -5.74
CA MET A 45 -17.99 18.32 -5.85
C MET A 45 -17.92 19.23 -4.61
N SER A 46 -16.71 19.50 -4.14
CA SER A 46 -16.46 20.48 -3.08
C SER A 46 -16.89 21.88 -3.53
N ASP A 47 -17.40 22.68 -2.60
CA ASP A 47 -17.69 24.09 -2.84
C ASP A 47 -16.39 24.91 -3.00
N ASN A 48 -15.29 24.43 -2.40
CA ASN A 48 -13.95 25.02 -2.48
C ASN A 48 -12.95 23.92 -2.91
N PRO A 49 -12.93 23.54 -4.21
CA PRO A 49 -12.05 22.47 -4.67
C PRO A 49 -10.59 22.93 -4.64
N THR A 50 -9.74 22.16 -3.98
CA THR A 50 -8.28 22.28 -4.08
C THR A 50 -7.71 21.03 -4.74
N LEU A 51 -6.47 21.13 -5.25
CA LEU A 51 -5.78 20.00 -5.85
C LEU A 51 -5.67 18.86 -4.83
N GLY A 52 -6.22 17.70 -5.14
CA GLY A 52 -6.31 16.59 -4.20
C GLY A 52 -7.68 16.46 -3.54
N ARG A 53 -8.37 17.56 -3.26
CA ARG A 53 -9.62 17.60 -2.49
C ARG A 53 -10.75 18.23 -3.32
N GLU A 54 -11.00 17.68 -4.50
CA GLU A 54 -12.03 18.18 -5.41
C GLU A 54 -13.45 17.78 -5.01
N PHE A 55 -13.61 16.71 -4.25
CA PHE A 55 -14.91 16.18 -3.83
C PHE A 55 -15.29 16.63 -2.42
N LYS A 56 -16.60 16.64 -2.11
CA LYS A 56 -17.12 16.89 -0.75
C LYS A 56 -16.64 15.87 0.27
N PHE A 57 -16.32 14.67 -0.20
CA PHE A 57 -15.97 13.55 0.64
C PHE A 57 -14.56 13.05 0.31
N PRO A 58 -13.79 12.68 1.34
CA PRO A 58 -12.48 12.09 1.16
C PRO A 58 -12.59 10.68 0.55
N SER A 59 -11.55 10.23 -0.14
CA SER A 59 -11.33 8.79 -0.29
C SER A 59 -10.75 8.22 1.01
N TYR A 60 -10.94 6.95 1.28
CA TYR A 60 -10.31 6.29 2.42
C TYR A 60 -8.78 6.32 2.35
N VAL A 61 -8.19 6.49 1.16
CA VAL A 61 -6.74 6.68 1.04
C VAL A 61 -6.32 8.07 1.52
N GLN A 62 -7.15 9.08 1.34
CA GLN A 62 -6.81 10.45 1.75
C GLN A 62 -6.76 10.62 3.26
N ASP A 63 -7.66 9.97 3.98
CA ASP A 63 -7.80 10.15 5.42
C ASP A 63 -7.26 8.98 6.25
N ILE A 64 -7.13 7.78 5.65
CA ILE A 64 -6.77 6.56 6.38
C ILE A 64 -5.53 5.92 5.74
N MET A 65 -5.64 5.31 4.55
CA MET A 65 -4.55 4.45 4.04
C MET A 65 -3.27 5.21 3.71
N GLY A 66 -3.37 6.43 3.18
CA GLY A 66 -2.21 7.27 2.90
C GLY A 66 -1.43 7.56 4.18
N PRO A 67 -1.98 8.38 5.09
CA PRO A 67 -1.27 8.83 6.29
C PRO A 67 -1.00 7.69 7.27
N MET A 68 -1.91 6.72 7.42
CA MET A 68 -1.75 5.66 8.42
C MET A 68 -1.03 4.42 7.88
N CYS A 69 -0.90 4.21 6.58
CA CYS A 69 -0.26 3.00 6.04
C CYS A 69 0.84 3.32 5.03
N PHE A 70 0.46 3.76 3.82
CA PHE A 70 1.37 3.86 2.69
C PHE A 70 2.50 4.84 2.91
N ASP A 71 2.23 5.97 3.57
CA ASP A 71 3.26 6.97 3.84
C ASP A 71 4.31 6.43 4.84
N TYR A 72 3.96 5.45 5.69
CA TYR A 72 4.90 4.69 6.52
C TYR A 72 5.48 3.43 5.85
N GLY A 73 5.06 3.11 4.62
CA GLY A 73 5.48 1.90 3.89
C GLY A 73 4.66 0.64 4.18
N PHE A 74 3.66 0.71 5.06
CA PHE A 74 2.76 -0.42 5.30
C PHE A 74 1.88 -0.64 4.08
N GLY A 75 1.80 -1.89 3.65
CA GLY A 75 0.96 -2.29 2.55
C GLY A 75 0.88 -3.81 2.45
N PRO A 76 0.09 -4.35 1.50
CA PRO A 76 -0.23 -5.76 1.45
C PRO A 76 1.03 -6.59 1.23
N PHE A 77 1.38 -7.41 2.21
CA PHE A 77 2.42 -8.42 2.12
C PHE A 77 1.76 -9.79 2.13
N ARG A 78 1.92 -10.53 1.03
CA ARG A 78 1.23 -11.80 0.79
C ARG A 78 2.22 -12.90 0.56
N TRP A 79 1.85 -14.11 0.94
CA TRP A 79 2.61 -15.28 0.56
C TRP A 79 1.71 -16.48 0.29
N VAL A 80 2.27 -17.43 -0.45
CA VAL A 80 1.68 -18.73 -0.77
C VAL A 80 2.68 -19.83 -0.45
N CYS A 81 2.26 -20.84 0.30
CA CYS A 81 3.06 -22.05 0.55
C CYS A 81 2.97 -22.98 -0.67
N ALA A 82 4.07 -23.16 -1.40
CA ALA A 82 4.12 -23.96 -2.63
C ALA A 82 3.81 -25.44 -2.39
N SER A 83 4.00 -25.92 -1.17
CA SER A 83 3.68 -27.28 -0.75
C SER A 83 2.17 -27.59 -0.77
N GLY A 84 1.31 -26.56 -0.71
CA GLY A 84 -0.13 -26.70 -0.57
C GLY A 84 -0.58 -27.27 0.79
N LYS A 85 0.34 -27.38 1.76
CA LYS A 85 0.08 -27.95 3.08
C LYS A 85 -0.44 -26.91 4.08
N PRO A 86 -1.57 -27.15 4.76
CA PRO A 86 -2.05 -26.26 5.82
C PRO A 86 -1.04 -26.09 6.97
N GLU A 87 -0.21 -27.11 7.22
CA GLU A 87 0.81 -27.08 8.28
C GLU A 87 1.90 -26.04 7.97
N ASP A 88 2.31 -25.91 6.70
CA ASP A 88 3.26 -24.88 6.29
C ASP A 88 2.65 -23.49 6.47
N LEU A 89 1.35 -23.32 6.15
CA LEU A 89 0.66 -22.05 6.37
C LEU A 89 0.61 -21.69 7.86
N ALA A 90 0.27 -22.65 8.71
CA ALA A 90 0.29 -22.45 10.15
C ALA A 90 1.67 -22.07 10.66
N LYS A 91 2.72 -22.72 10.14
CA LYS A 91 4.08 -22.37 10.52
C LYS A 91 4.49 -20.98 10.05
N THR A 92 4.09 -20.59 8.84
CA THR A 92 4.34 -19.22 8.36
C THR A 92 3.56 -18.16 9.14
N ASP A 93 2.33 -18.47 9.59
CA ASP A 93 1.55 -17.57 10.47
C ASP A 93 2.28 -17.36 11.81
N GLU A 94 2.80 -18.43 12.43
CA GLU A 94 3.61 -18.36 13.66
C GLU A 94 4.87 -17.49 13.47
N ILE A 95 5.64 -17.78 12.41
CA ILE A 95 6.88 -17.05 12.12
C ILE A 95 6.60 -15.57 11.88
N ALA A 96 5.58 -15.24 11.08
CA ALA A 96 5.23 -13.85 10.80
C ALA A 96 4.78 -13.11 12.07
N CYS A 97 3.98 -13.76 12.93
CA CYS A 97 3.56 -13.20 14.21
C CYS A 97 4.75 -12.90 15.11
N GLN A 98 5.67 -13.85 15.29
CA GLN A 98 6.87 -13.68 16.12
C GLN A 98 7.73 -12.51 15.63
N VAL A 99 7.99 -12.45 14.32
CA VAL A 99 8.77 -11.35 13.73
C VAL A 99 8.12 -9.99 13.98
N LEU A 100 6.79 -9.88 13.81
CA LEU A 100 6.09 -8.62 14.05
C LEU A 100 6.09 -8.24 15.55
N GLU A 101 5.88 -9.20 16.45
CA GLU A 101 5.94 -8.96 17.90
C GLU A 101 7.33 -8.50 18.36
N GLU A 102 8.40 -9.05 17.79
CA GLU A 102 9.78 -8.61 18.05
C GLU A 102 10.03 -7.18 17.53
N ILE A 103 9.58 -6.86 16.31
CA ILE A 103 9.70 -5.50 15.75
C ILE A 103 8.93 -4.50 16.60
N MET A 104 7.70 -4.84 17.02
CA MET A 104 6.82 -3.95 17.77
C MET A 104 7.45 -3.43 19.08
N GLN A 105 8.29 -4.25 19.74
CA GLN A 105 8.98 -3.87 20.98
C GLN A 105 9.92 -2.67 20.81
N HIS A 106 10.37 -2.40 19.58
CA HIS A 106 11.38 -1.38 19.29
C HIS A 106 10.94 -0.40 18.20
N SER A 107 9.74 -0.60 17.64
CA SER A 107 9.20 0.29 16.61
C SER A 107 8.84 1.65 17.20
N PRO A 108 9.00 2.73 16.41
CA PRO A 108 8.64 4.07 16.86
C PRO A 108 7.11 4.21 17.01
N GLU A 109 6.68 5.19 17.82
CA GLU A 109 5.27 5.40 18.20
C GLU A 109 4.34 5.52 16.98
N GLU A 110 4.84 6.17 15.93
CA GLU A 110 4.14 6.45 14.68
C GLU A 110 3.60 5.21 13.96
N ILE A 111 4.19 4.02 14.19
CA ILE A 111 3.78 2.78 13.51
C ILE A 111 3.25 1.71 14.47
N GLN A 112 3.15 2.02 15.78
CA GLN A 112 2.71 1.05 16.79
C GLN A 112 1.30 0.52 16.53
N GLN A 113 0.39 1.39 16.08
CA GLN A 113 -0.99 1.01 15.77
C GLN A 113 -1.05 -0.04 14.66
N GLN A 114 -0.29 0.16 13.59
CA GLN A 114 -0.25 -0.69 12.40
C GLN A 114 0.39 -2.04 12.73
N MET A 115 1.44 -2.04 13.58
CA MET A 115 2.00 -3.26 14.11
C MET A 115 0.96 -4.05 14.93
N ALA A 116 0.27 -3.38 15.86
CA ALA A 116 -0.73 -3.99 16.70
C ALA A 116 -1.89 -4.61 15.88
N ASP A 117 -2.39 -3.87 14.88
CA ASP A 117 -3.49 -4.33 14.02
C ASP A 117 -3.10 -5.59 13.24
N ASN A 118 -1.88 -5.63 12.70
CA ASN A 118 -1.40 -6.77 11.92
C ASN A 118 -1.05 -7.99 12.78
N ILE A 119 -0.55 -7.78 14.00
CA ILE A 119 -0.34 -8.85 15.00
C ILE A 119 -1.68 -9.43 15.45
N GLN A 120 -2.65 -8.58 15.77
CA GLN A 120 -3.99 -9.02 16.14
C GLN A 120 -4.65 -9.81 15.01
N TRP A 121 -4.51 -9.34 13.77
CA TRP A 121 -4.99 -10.03 12.59
C TRP A 121 -4.36 -11.42 12.43
N ILE A 122 -3.03 -11.52 12.41
CA ILE A 122 -2.37 -12.81 12.12
C ILE A 122 -2.65 -13.86 13.19
N LYS A 123 -2.81 -13.45 14.46
CA LYS A 123 -3.26 -14.32 15.56
C LYS A 123 -4.65 -14.91 15.34
N GLY A 124 -5.59 -14.11 14.82
CA GLY A 124 -6.97 -14.54 14.56
C GLY A 124 -7.21 -15.10 13.16
N ALA A 125 -6.24 -15.02 12.25
CA ALA A 125 -6.48 -15.22 10.81
C ALA A 125 -6.90 -16.66 10.45
N GLN A 126 -6.49 -17.67 11.24
CA GLN A 126 -6.90 -19.06 11.05
C GLN A 126 -8.35 -19.33 11.50
N GLU A 127 -8.76 -18.71 12.61
CA GLU A 127 -10.10 -18.90 13.20
C GLU A 127 -11.21 -18.46 12.23
N ASN A 128 -10.90 -17.48 11.38
CA ASN A 128 -11.81 -16.92 10.38
C ASN A 128 -11.99 -17.80 9.13
N LYS A 129 -11.19 -18.88 8.95
CA LYS A 129 -11.33 -19.87 7.86
C LYS A 129 -11.43 -19.26 6.45
N LEU A 130 -10.57 -18.29 6.16
CA LEU A 130 -10.61 -17.50 4.91
C LEU A 130 -9.86 -18.14 3.72
N VAL A 131 -9.20 -19.28 3.93
CA VAL A 131 -8.39 -19.94 2.90
C VAL A 131 -9.29 -20.59 1.86
N VAL A 132 -9.11 -20.21 0.59
CA VAL A 132 -9.75 -20.82 -0.58
C VAL A 132 -8.70 -21.08 -1.64
N GLY A 133 -8.57 -22.33 -2.09
CA GLY A 133 -7.57 -22.72 -3.07
C GLY A 133 -6.19 -22.92 -2.45
N SER A 134 -5.23 -22.05 -2.79
CA SER A 134 -3.85 -22.15 -2.32
C SER A 134 -3.73 -21.80 -0.84
N GLN A 135 -2.77 -22.43 -0.16
CA GLN A 135 -2.43 -22.12 1.22
C GLN A 135 -1.70 -20.77 1.25
N ALA A 136 -2.45 -19.72 1.56
CA ALA A 136 -1.99 -18.34 1.41
C ALA A 136 -2.44 -17.47 2.58
N ARG A 137 -1.64 -16.45 2.87
CA ARG A 137 -1.93 -15.43 3.89
C ARG A 137 -1.58 -14.05 3.35
N ILE A 138 -2.19 -13.06 3.98
CA ILE A 138 -1.92 -11.64 3.78
C ILE A 138 -1.86 -10.97 5.16
N LEU A 139 -1.01 -9.97 5.29
CA LEU A 139 -1.04 -8.94 6.33
C LEU A 139 -0.40 -7.67 5.76
N TYR A 140 -0.39 -6.57 6.51
CA TYR A 140 0.35 -5.36 6.15
C TYR A 140 1.68 -5.31 6.91
N ALA A 141 2.74 -4.95 6.19
CA ALA A 141 4.08 -4.76 6.77
C ALA A 141 4.84 -3.66 6.01
N ASP A 142 5.68 -2.93 6.74
CA ASP A 142 6.62 -1.94 6.18
C ASP A 142 7.90 -2.61 5.64
N ALA A 143 8.88 -1.82 5.21
CA ALA A 143 10.11 -2.35 4.61
C ALA A 143 10.84 -3.34 5.53
N GLU A 144 10.95 -3.01 6.81
CA GLU A 144 11.62 -3.86 7.80
C GLU A 144 10.82 -5.15 8.04
N GLY A 145 9.52 -5.03 8.26
CA GLY A 145 8.63 -6.17 8.46
C GLY A 145 8.67 -7.15 7.28
N ARG A 146 8.52 -6.64 6.04
CA ARG A 146 8.57 -7.48 4.83
C ARG A 146 9.89 -8.23 4.71
N MET A 147 11.02 -7.54 4.89
CA MET A 147 12.35 -8.15 4.77
C MET A 147 12.61 -9.19 5.87
N LYS A 148 12.26 -8.89 7.14
CA LYS A 148 12.49 -9.81 8.25
C LYS A 148 11.61 -11.05 8.17
N ILE A 149 10.33 -10.91 7.80
CA ILE A 149 9.44 -12.05 7.60
C ILE A 149 9.94 -12.93 6.45
N ALA A 150 10.29 -12.32 5.32
CA ALA A 150 10.82 -13.03 4.16
C ALA A 150 12.13 -13.78 4.48
N GLU A 151 13.05 -13.16 5.22
CA GLU A 151 14.30 -13.81 5.67
C GLU A 151 14.02 -14.98 6.62
N ALA A 152 13.07 -14.83 7.53
CA ALA A 152 12.68 -15.88 8.46
C ALA A 152 12.05 -17.08 7.73
N PHE A 153 11.16 -16.82 6.74
CA PHE A 153 10.64 -17.88 5.87
C PHE A 153 11.74 -18.58 5.09
N ASN A 154 12.65 -17.82 4.46
CA ASN A 154 13.76 -18.41 3.70
C ASN A 154 14.67 -19.26 4.62
N SER A 155 14.89 -18.82 5.86
CA SER A 155 15.65 -19.59 6.85
C SER A 155 14.94 -20.89 7.26
N ALA A 156 13.62 -20.86 7.46
CA ALA A 156 12.82 -22.04 7.79
C ALA A 156 12.81 -23.06 6.63
N ILE A 157 12.75 -22.58 5.37
CA ILE A 157 12.86 -23.42 4.18
C ILE A 157 14.24 -24.11 4.14
N ASN A 158 15.32 -23.36 4.37
CA ASN A 158 16.68 -23.91 4.38
C ASN A 158 16.88 -24.98 5.46
N LYS A 159 16.16 -24.88 6.59
CA LYS A 159 16.17 -25.87 7.67
C LYS A 159 15.26 -27.07 7.40
N GLY A 160 14.45 -27.03 6.34
CA GLY A 160 13.46 -28.07 6.02
C GLY A 160 12.22 -28.04 6.93
N GLU A 161 11.96 -26.93 7.63
CA GLU A 161 10.80 -26.78 8.53
C GLU A 161 9.50 -26.52 7.76
N ILE A 162 9.58 -25.87 6.60
CA ILE A 162 8.48 -25.60 5.66
C ILE A 162 8.94 -25.78 4.21
N GLY A 163 8.02 -25.97 3.27
CA GLY A 163 8.31 -25.96 1.84
C GLY A 163 8.51 -24.54 1.26
N PRO A 164 8.90 -24.42 -0.03
CA PRO A 164 9.10 -23.13 -0.68
C PRO A 164 7.90 -22.19 -0.55
N VAL A 165 8.18 -20.89 -0.46
CA VAL A 165 7.17 -19.84 -0.27
C VAL A 165 7.25 -18.84 -1.42
N ILE A 166 6.12 -18.48 -2.00
CA ILE A 166 6.02 -17.44 -3.02
C ILE A 166 5.52 -16.18 -2.32
N LEU A 167 6.36 -15.14 -2.25
CA LEU A 167 5.96 -13.80 -1.85
C LEU A 167 5.29 -13.08 -3.01
N GLY A 168 4.38 -12.17 -2.67
CA GLY A 168 3.81 -11.21 -3.59
C GLY A 168 2.96 -10.19 -2.84
N ARG A 169 2.18 -9.43 -3.59
CA ARG A 169 1.25 -8.44 -3.06
C ARG A 169 0.14 -8.11 -4.05
N ASP A 170 -0.91 -7.46 -3.55
CA ASP A 170 -1.80 -6.72 -4.44
C ASP A 170 -1.05 -5.47 -4.98
N HIS A 171 -1.56 -4.86 -6.05
CA HIS A 171 -0.99 -3.63 -6.57
C HIS A 171 -1.40 -2.41 -5.72
N HIS A 172 -2.41 -2.55 -4.86
CA HIS A 172 -2.81 -1.55 -3.87
C HIS A 172 -1.76 -1.41 -2.75
N ASP A 173 -0.63 -0.77 -3.07
CA ASP A 173 0.55 -0.70 -2.21
C ASP A 173 1.26 0.67 -2.33
N VAL A 174 2.20 0.92 -1.43
CA VAL A 174 2.95 2.18 -1.28
C VAL A 174 3.58 2.68 -2.58
N SER A 175 4.20 1.80 -3.37
CA SER A 175 4.99 2.17 -4.56
C SER A 175 4.44 1.64 -5.88
N GLY A 176 3.62 0.58 -5.82
CA GLY A 176 3.23 -0.17 -7.00
C GLY A 176 2.26 0.56 -7.92
N THR A 177 1.57 1.60 -7.44
CA THR A 177 0.43 2.16 -8.16
C THR A 177 0.38 3.69 -8.13
N ASP A 178 0.24 4.29 -9.30
CA ASP A 178 -0.16 5.68 -9.48
C ASP A 178 -1.64 5.75 -9.89
N SER A 179 -2.46 6.30 -9.00
CA SER A 179 -3.93 6.34 -9.13
C SER A 179 -4.49 7.58 -8.42
N PRO A 180 -4.77 8.68 -9.15
CA PRO A 180 -5.15 9.96 -8.57
C PRO A 180 -6.45 9.93 -7.76
N TYR A 181 -7.28 8.91 -7.99
CA TYR A 181 -8.57 8.71 -7.31
C TYR A 181 -8.52 7.64 -6.22
N ARG A 182 -7.34 7.04 -5.97
CA ARG A 182 -7.16 6.04 -4.92
C ARG A 182 -5.74 6.10 -4.34
N GLU A 183 -4.81 5.25 -4.77
CA GLU A 183 -3.50 5.05 -4.12
C GLU A 183 -2.66 6.34 -3.98
N THR A 184 -2.77 7.28 -4.91
CA THR A 184 -2.05 8.56 -4.89
C THR A 184 -3.01 9.74 -4.67
N SER A 185 -4.23 9.49 -4.19
CA SER A 185 -5.21 10.56 -3.92
C SER A 185 -4.82 11.49 -2.77
N ASN A 186 -3.88 11.07 -1.90
CA ASN A 186 -3.33 11.90 -0.82
C ASN A 186 -2.04 12.64 -1.23
N ILE A 187 -1.77 12.78 -2.54
CA ILE A 187 -0.61 13.49 -3.07
C ILE A 187 -1.07 14.84 -3.65
N TYR A 188 -0.57 15.93 -3.06
CA TYR A 188 -1.10 17.30 -3.28
C TYR A 188 -0.15 18.23 -4.06
N ASP A 189 1.02 17.75 -4.48
CA ASP A 189 1.98 18.52 -5.28
C ASP A 189 1.68 18.55 -6.79
N GLY A 190 0.57 17.92 -7.20
CA GLY A 190 0.14 17.76 -8.59
C GLY A 190 0.68 16.51 -9.27
N SER A 191 1.67 15.83 -8.69
CA SER A 191 2.28 14.64 -9.29
C SER A 191 1.39 13.41 -9.25
N ARG A 192 0.24 13.43 -8.54
CA ARG A 192 -0.69 12.29 -8.46
C ARG A 192 -1.20 11.78 -9.82
N PHE A 193 -1.13 12.62 -10.85
CA PHE A 193 -1.54 12.31 -12.23
C PHE A 193 -0.42 11.71 -13.09
N THR A 194 0.82 11.66 -12.60
CA THR A 194 1.92 11.02 -13.32
C THR A 194 1.91 9.50 -13.06
N ALA A 195 2.77 8.76 -13.76
CA ALA A 195 2.90 7.30 -13.63
C ALA A 195 4.34 6.83 -13.36
N ASP A 196 5.23 7.77 -13.03
CA ASP A 196 6.67 7.50 -12.90
C ASP A 196 6.96 6.54 -11.75
N MET A 197 6.25 6.65 -10.63
CA MET A 197 6.48 5.82 -9.44
C MET A 197 6.20 4.33 -9.76
N ALA A 198 5.05 4.04 -10.35
CA ALA A 198 4.66 2.68 -10.73
C ALA A 198 5.61 2.07 -11.77
N ILE A 199 6.02 2.86 -12.78
CA ILE A 199 6.96 2.41 -13.81
C ILE A 199 8.37 2.20 -13.25
N HIS A 200 8.86 3.12 -12.42
CA HIS A 200 10.13 2.94 -11.72
C HIS A 200 10.09 1.73 -10.80
N ASN A 201 8.98 1.48 -10.11
CA ASN A 201 8.86 0.36 -9.20
C ASN A 201 9.08 -0.97 -9.92
N VAL A 202 8.27 -1.24 -10.95
CA VAL A 202 8.31 -2.51 -11.70
C VAL A 202 9.67 -2.74 -12.37
N ILE A 203 10.26 -1.67 -12.91
CA ILE A 203 11.60 -1.71 -13.50
C ILE A 203 12.63 -2.04 -12.42
N GLY A 204 12.59 -1.34 -11.29
CA GLY A 204 13.54 -1.54 -10.20
C GLY A 204 13.43 -2.90 -9.52
N ASP A 205 12.23 -3.48 -9.41
CA ASP A 205 12.00 -4.84 -8.93
C ASP A 205 12.64 -5.88 -9.85
N SER A 206 12.53 -5.68 -11.17
CA SER A 206 12.94 -6.63 -12.20
C SER A 206 14.42 -7.00 -12.16
N PHE A 207 15.29 -6.04 -11.82
CA PHE A 207 16.74 -6.26 -11.72
C PHE A 207 17.25 -6.36 -10.27
N ARG A 208 16.34 -6.38 -9.29
CA ARG A 208 16.68 -6.59 -7.87
C ARG A 208 16.34 -7.97 -7.34
N GLY A 209 15.72 -8.82 -8.15
CA GLY A 209 15.59 -10.25 -7.86
C GLY A 209 14.17 -10.77 -7.69
N ALA A 210 13.16 -10.00 -8.11
CA ALA A 210 11.82 -10.57 -8.31
C ALA A 210 11.90 -11.78 -9.27
N THR A 211 11.09 -12.81 -9.02
CA THR A 211 10.98 -13.97 -9.93
C THR A 211 10.19 -13.59 -11.18
N TRP A 212 9.17 -12.75 -11.01
CA TRP A 212 8.49 -12.07 -12.10
C TRP A 212 7.99 -10.70 -11.64
N VAL A 213 7.72 -9.84 -12.62
CA VAL A 213 7.12 -8.52 -12.43
C VAL A 213 5.95 -8.35 -13.40
N SER A 214 5.04 -7.43 -13.07
CA SER A 214 3.86 -7.13 -13.88
C SER A 214 3.54 -5.64 -13.84
N ILE A 215 2.98 -5.15 -14.94
CA ILE A 215 2.47 -3.77 -15.08
C ILE A 215 1.13 -3.81 -15.78
N HIS A 216 0.12 -3.18 -15.19
CA HIS A 216 -1.27 -3.19 -15.66
C HIS A 216 -1.79 -1.76 -15.84
N ASN A 217 -2.85 -1.65 -16.65
CA ASN A 217 -3.64 -0.44 -16.83
C ASN A 217 -5.07 -0.71 -16.33
N GLY A 218 -5.53 0.12 -15.40
CA GLY A 218 -6.93 0.11 -14.97
C GLY A 218 -7.25 -0.67 -13.70
N GLY A 219 -6.24 -1.13 -12.94
CA GLY A 219 -6.44 -1.83 -11.69
C GLY A 219 -7.24 -1.02 -10.66
N GLY A 220 -8.47 -1.44 -10.40
CA GLY A 220 -9.30 -0.92 -9.31
C GLY A 220 -10.19 0.26 -9.65
N VAL A 221 -9.65 1.37 -10.16
CA VAL A 221 -10.44 2.56 -10.54
C VAL A 221 -10.90 2.56 -12.01
N GLY A 222 -10.43 1.60 -12.81
CA GLY A 222 -10.86 1.40 -14.21
C GLY A 222 -9.88 1.88 -15.26
N TRP A 223 -10.07 1.41 -16.49
CA TRP A 223 -9.17 1.62 -17.63
C TRP A 223 -8.85 3.10 -17.90
N GLY A 224 -7.56 3.42 -17.97
CA GLY A 224 -7.07 4.78 -18.27
C GLY A 224 -6.93 5.69 -17.05
N GLU A 225 -7.38 5.26 -15.87
CA GLU A 225 -7.34 6.06 -14.63
C GLU A 225 -6.17 5.70 -13.71
N VAL A 226 -5.41 4.64 -14.03
CA VAL A 226 -4.39 4.07 -13.14
C VAL A 226 -3.36 3.25 -13.89
N ILE A 227 -2.10 3.38 -13.48
CA ILE A 227 -0.99 2.49 -13.83
C ILE A 227 -0.55 1.77 -12.56
N ASN A 228 -0.60 0.43 -12.56
CA ASN A 228 -0.40 -0.37 -11.36
C ASN A 228 0.46 -1.61 -11.63
N GLY A 229 1.52 -1.79 -10.86
CA GLY A 229 2.48 -2.87 -10.95
C GLY A 229 2.63 -3.69 -9.68
N GLY A 230 3.17 -4.89 -9.86
CA GLY A 230 3.38 -5.87 -8.81
C GLY A 230 4.43 -6.89 -9.16
N PHE A 231 4.74 -7.75 -8.20
CA PHE A 231 5.80 -8.75 -8.31
C PHE A 231 5.35 -10.10 -7.74
N GLY A 232 6.12 -11.13 -8.09
CA GLY A 232 6.20 -12.33 -7.28
C GLY A 232 7.65 -12.78 -7.11
N MET A 233 7.94 -13.38 -5.96
CA MET A 233 9.28 -13.80 -5.59
C MET A 233 9.25 -15.15 -4.89
N VAL A 234 9.97 -16.12 -5.43
CA VAL A 234 10.15 -17.44 -4.83
C VAL A 234 11.26 -17.38 -3.78
N LEU A 235 10.94 -17.80 -2.57
CA LEU A 235 11.88 -18.19 -1.53
C LEU A 235 12.07 -19.70 -1.59
N ASP A 236 13.32 -20.11 -1.80
CA ASP A 236 13.73 -21.51 -1.98
C ASP A 236 14.74 -21.98 -0.92
N GLY A 237 15.01 -21.15 0.11
CA GLY A 237 15.97 -21.42 1.17
C GLY A 237 17.40 -21.04 0.84
N THR A 238 17.69 -20.62 -0.39
CA THR A 238 19.07 -20.34 -0.82
C THR A 238 19.60 -19.02 -0.26
N LYS A 239 20.93 -18.88 -0.21
CA LYS A 239 21.58 -17.60 0.12
C LYS A 239 21.32 -16.54 -0.95
N GLU A 240 21.18 -16.98 -2.19
CA GLU A 240 20.82 -16.18 -3.34
C GLU A 240 19.41 -15.60 -3.19
N ALA A 241 18.43 -16.38 -2.71
CA ALA A 241 17.11 -15.85 -2.36
C ALA A 241 17.17 -14.81 -1.23
N SER A 242 17.97 -15.05 -0.17
CA SER A 242 18.19 -14.06 0.90
C SER A 242 18.77 -12.73 0.38
N THR A 243 19.67 -12.78 -0.60
CA THR A 243 20.23 -11.56 -1.19
C THR A 243 19.20 -10.83 -2.04
N ARG A 244 18.43 -11.56 -2.85
CA ARG A 244 17.37 -11.02 -3.72
C ARG A 244 16.24 -10.38 -2.92
N LEU A 245 15.74 -11.05 -1.88
CA LEU A 245 14.63 -10.55 -1.07
C LEU A 245 14.98 -9.22 -0.39
N LYS A 246 16.18 -9.08 0.16
CA LYS A 246 16.62 -7.84 0.83
C LYS A 246 16.68 -6.68 -0.14
N ARG A 247 17.27 -6.88 -1.31
CA ARG A 247 17.42 -5.83 -2.33
C ARG A 247 16.08 -5.40 -2.91
N MET A 248 15.24 -6.36 -3.27
CA MET A 248 13.98 -6.10 -3.97
C MET A 248 12.92 -5.55 -3.01
N LEU A 249 12.70 -6.15 -1.83
CA LEU A 249 11.68 -5.65 -0.89
C LEU A 249 12.05 -4.28 -0.32
N PHE A 250 13.34 -3.99 -0.14
CA PHE A 250 13.80 -2.66 0.27
C PHE A 250 13.45 -1.61 -0.79
N TRP A 251 13.63 -1.92 -2.08
CA TRP A 251 13.26 -1.01 -3.17
C TRP A 251 11.74 -0.89 -3.35
N ASP A 252 11.02 -2.02 -3.38
CA ASP A 252 9.56 -2.08 -3.59
C ASP A 252 8.78 -1.25 -2.57
N VAL A 253 9.32 -1.06 -1.36
CA VAL A 253 8.73 -0.18 -0.35
C VAL A 253 9.30 1.24 -0.41
N ASN A 254 10.63 1.40 -0.36
CA ASN A 254 11.23 2.74 -0.18
C ASN A 254 11.15 3.62 -1.44
N ASN A 255 10.91 3.06 -2.63
CA ASN A 255 10.64 3.84 -3.84
C ASN A 255 9.40 4.74 -3.65
N GLY A 256 8.29 4.16 -3.19
CA GLY A 256 7.05 4.89 -2.94
C GLY A 256 7.15 5.81 -1.72
N ILE A 257 7.82 5.41 -0.64
CA ILE A 257 8.08 6.30 0.50
C ILE A 257 8.90 7.52 0.04
N ALA A 258 9.95 7.32 -0.77
CA ALA A 258 10.75 8.42 -1.30
C ALA A 258 9.92 9.38 -2.17
N ARG A 259 9.04 8.86 -3.05
CA ARG A 259 8.13 9.69 -3.83
C ARG A 259 7.13 10.43 -2.95
N ARG A 260 6.47 9.74 -2.02
CA ARG A 260 5.48 10.33 -1.09
C ARG A 260 6.09 11.41 -0.20
N SER A 261 7.33 11.18 0.25
CA SER A 261 8.14 12.18 0.95
C SER A 261 8.39 13.40 0.07
N TRP A 262 8.81 13.21 -1.18
CA TRP A 262 9.01 14.31 -2.13
C TRP A 262 7.73 15.12 -2.39
N ALA A 263 6.58 14.45 -2.39
CA ALA A 263 5.25 15.05 -2.47
C ALA A 263 4.78 15.74 -1.17
N ARG A 264 5.64 15.80 -0.15
CA ARG A 264 5.45 16.50 1.13
C ARG A 264 4.46 15.83 2.08
N ASN A 265 4.30 14.51 2.02
CA ASN A 265 3.60 13.78 3.10
C ASN A 265 4.52 13.65 4.32
N ASP A 266 4.09 14.16 5.47
CA ASP A 266 4.90 14.24 6.68
C ASP A 266 5.33 12.86 7.19
N GLU A 267 4.42 11.90 7.15
CA GLU A 267 4.65 10.52 7.57
C GLU A 267 5.69 9.83 6.67
N ALA A 268 5.69 10.15 5.37
CA ALA A 268 6.67 9.64 4.42
C ALA A 268 8.05 10.32 4.57
N ILE A 269 8.08 11.61 4.92
CA ILE A 269 9.33 12.30 5.28
C ILE A 269 9.94 11.64 6.52
N PHE A 270 9.14 11.32 7.53
CA PHE A 270 9.58 10.57 8.70
C PHE A 270 10.14 9.19 8.31
N ALA A 271 9.35 8.39 7.58
CA ALA A 271 9.73 7.02 7.23
C ALA A 271 11.00 6.96 6.37
N ILE A 272 11.16 7.86 5.39
CA ILE A 272 12.34 7.85 4.53
C ILE A 272 13.61 8.29 5.26
N LYS A 273 13.52 9.24 6.22
CA LYS A 273 14.65 9.62 7.06
C LYS A 273 15.14 8.43 7.88
N ARG A 274 14.21 7.65 8.45
CA ARG A 274 14.52 6.41 9.17
C ARG A 274 15.19 5.39 8.25
N ALA A 275 14.65 5.17 7.06
CA ALA A 275 15.24 4.26 6.07
C ALA A 275 16.68 4.67 5.66
N MET A 276 16.94 5.97 5.48
CA MET A 276 18.29 6.50 5.19
C MET A 276 19.28 6.37 6.36
N GLN A 277 18.79 6.36 7.60
CA GLN A 277 19.63 6.08 8.78
C GLN A 277 20.01 4.59 8.85
N THR A 278 19.06 3.70 8.54
CA THR A 278 19.28 2.25 8.56
C THR A 278 20.16 1.78 7.40
N GLU A 279 19.99 2.35 6.20
CA GLU A 279 20.77 2.01 4.99
C GLU A 279 21.52 3.25 4.48
N PRO A 280 22.80 3.43 4.85
CA PRO A 280 23.57 4.62 4.47
C PRO A 280 23.75 4.83 2.97
N ASN A 281 23.61 3.79 2.14
CA ASN A 281 23.67 3.93 0.67
C ASN A 281 22.38 4.49 0.07
N LEU A 282 21.25 4.47 0.81
CA LEU A 282 20.04 5.15 0.39
C LEU A 282 20.22 6.65 0.58
N LYS A 283 20.32 7.38 -0.54
CA LYS A 283 20.37 8.85 -0.57
C LYS A 283 19.20 9.36 -1.40
N VAL A 284 18.19 9.91 -0.73
CA VAL A 284 17.04 10.52 -1.39
C VAL A 284 17.03 12.03 -1.20
N THR A 285 16.38 12.73 -2.11
CA THR A 285 16.12 14.16 -1.97
C THR A 285 14.94 14.37 -1.02
N LEU A 286 15.16 15.15 0.05
CA LEU A 286 14.08 15.58 0.95
C LEU A 286 13.48 16.90 0.44
N PRO A 287 12.14 17.08 0.54
CA PRO A 287 11.54 18.36 0.17
C PRO A 287 11.93 19.45 1.17
N ASN A 288 12.02 20.68 0.68
CA ASN A 288 12.04 21.87 1.54
C ASN A 288 10.62 22.46 1.52
N ILE A 289 10.01 22.61 2.69
CA ILE A 289 8.66 23.15 2.83
C ILE A 289 8.76 24.67 2.80
N VAL A 290 8.00 25.30 1.90
CA VAL A 290 7.87 26.76 1.83
C VAL A 290 6.81 27.21 2.83
N ASP A 291 7.04 28.37 3.44
CA ASP A 291 6.05 29.02 4.30
C ASP A 291 4.89 29.56 3.44
N ASP A 292 3.65 29.26 3.81
CA ASP A 292 2.47 29.69 3.07
C ASP A 292 2.30 31.22 3.07
N ASP A 293 2.69 31.92 4.14
CA ASP A 293 2.65 33.38 4.18
C ASP A 293 3.64 33.98 3.18
N LEU A 294 4.82 33.36 3.03
CA LEU A 294 5.79 33.76 2.01
C LEU A 294 5.22 33.52 0.61
N LEU A 295 4.61 32.37 0.36
CA LEU A 295 4.00 32.06 -0.94
C LEU A 295 2.86 33.04 -1.29
N ASN A 296 1.99 33.35 -0.32
CA ASN A 296 0.86 34.26 -0.49
C ASN A 296 1.28 35.74 -0.61
N SER A 297 2.54 36.07 -0.28
CA SER A 297 3.09 37.43 -0.39
C SER A 297 3.65 37.77 -1.78
N ILE A 298 3.78 36.78 -2.66
CA ILE A 298 4.28 36.92 -4.05
C ILE A 298 3.12 37.06 -5.02
#